data_AF-X8DVM6-F1
#
_entry.id   AF-X8DVM6-F1
#
_cell.length_a   1.000
_cell.length_b   1.000
_cell.length_c   1.000
_cell.angle_alpha   90.00
_cell.angle_beta   90.00
_cell.angle_gamma   90.00
#
_symmetry.space_group_name_H-M   'P 1'
#
loop_
_entity.id
_entity.type
_entity.pdbx_description
1 polymer ?
#
loop_
_entity_poly.entity_id
_entity_poly.type
_entity_poly.pdbx_seq_one_letter_code
_entity_poly.pdbx_strand_id
1 'polypeptide(L)'
;MLRLDHSGVDATKARGGSAKRDDVDVEWRLEVAGGKASGEHAVTLRCGKQRQLHYPGHVSLTRTTSPLAHTLTATAMDGAAKDIDQVAACMDTLDALAVPATAGRERAREALRGVGWRGSNDTLGEAIKLRKKPVRA
;
A
#
# COMPACT_ATOMS: atom_id res chain seq x y z
N MET A 1 18.69 14.53 10.43
CA MET A 1 19.01 13.35 11.27
C MET A 1 17.94 12.30 11.04
N LEU A 2 18.30 11.03 10.83
CA LEU A 2 17.33 9.93 10.72
C LEU A 2 17.35 9.13 12.03
N ARG A 3 16.17 8.85 12.59
CA ARG A 3 16.00 8.04 13.80
C ARG A 3 15.12 6.85 13.45
N LEU A 4 15.58 5.64 13.79
CA LEU A 4 14.80 4.42 13.65
C LEU A 4 14.30 4.00 15.04
N ASP A 5 13.03 3.67 15.14
CA ASP A 5 12.40 3.21 16.38
C ASP A 5 11.49 2.00 16.08
N HIS A 6 11.35 1.10 17.05
CA HIS A 6 10.50 -0.07 16.93
C HIS A 6 9.17 0.18 17.63
N SER A 7 8.05 -0.07 16.94
CA SER A 7 6.69 0.24 17.43
C SER A 7 6.27 -0.57 18.68
N GLY A 8 6.91 -1.70 18.95
CA GLY A 8 6.62 -2.55 20.12
C GLY A 8 5.37 -3.42 19.92
N VAL A 9 4.79 -3.92 21.02
CA VAL A 9 3.66 -4.89 21.03
C VAL A 9 2.36 -4.31 20.47
N ASP A 10 2.19 -2.99 20.48
CA ASP A 10 0.97 -2.33 20.02
C ASP A 10 1.32 -1.12 19.13
N ALA A 11 1.13 -1.25 17.82
CA ALA A 11 1.43 -0.20 16.84
C ALA A 11 0.57 1.07 17.05
N THR A 12 -0.53 0.96 17.80
CA THR A 12 -1.42 2.10 18.12
C THR A 12 -1.00 2.84 19.39
N LYS A 13 -0.18 2.22 20.26
CA LYS A 13 0.26 2.80 21.54
C LYS A 13 1.78 2.78 21.67
N ALA A 14 2.39 3.94 21.46
CA ALA A 14 3.80 4.13 21.80
C ALA A 14 4.01 3.98 23.32
N ARG A 15 4.84 3.03 23.76
CA ARG A 15 5.32 3.01 25.15
C ARG A 15 6.34 4.13 25.35
N GLY A 16 5.96 5.18 26.08
CA GLY A 16 6.89 6.21 26.57
C GLY A 16 7.45 7.17 25.51
N GLY A 17 6.66 7.55 24.50
CA GLY A 17 7.15 8.27 23.32
C GLY A 17 6.68 9.72 23.13
N SER A 18 6.09 10.36 24.14
CA SER A 18 5.42 11.67 23.96
C SER A 18 6.34 12.82 23.52
N ALA A 19 7.68 12.66 23.52
CA ALA A 19 8.61 13.73 23.13
C ALA A 19 9.41 13.43 21.84
N LYS A 20 9.51 12.17 21.40
CA LYS A 20 10.37 11.80 20.26
C LYS A 20 9.78 12.19 18.90
N ARG A 21 8.46 12.12 18.77
CA ARG A 21 7.72 12.48 17.55
C ARG A 21 7.62 13.99 17.34
N ASP A 22 7.73 14.77 18.41
CA ASP A 22 7.53 16.21 18.35
C ASP A 22 8.73 16.93 17.72
N ASP A 23 9.92 16.41 17.98
CA ASP A 23 11.22 16.90 17.51
C ASP A 23 11.57 16.50 16.06
N VAL A 24 10.70 15.77 15.36
CA VAL A 24 10.92 15.42 13.95
C VAL A 24 10.06 16.23 12.99
N ASP A 25 10.62 16.51 11.81
CA ASP A 25 9.93 17.20 10.73
C ASP A 25 8.97 16.27 9.97
N VAL A 26 9.30 14.98 9.89
CA VAL A 26 8.50 13.95 9.23
C VAL A 26 8.57 12.63 10.00
N GLU A 27 7.44 11.95 10.11
CA GLU A 27 7.32 10.60 10.67
C GLU A 27 6.88 9.63 9.59
N TRP A 28 7.63 8.55 9.41
CA TRP A 28 7.28 7.45 8.53
C TRP A 28 7.06 6.17 9.34
N ARG A 29 5.96 5.47 9.05
CA ARG A 29 5.68 4.15 9.60
C ARG A 29 5.88 3.09 8.53
N LEU A 30 6.76 2.13 8.78
CA LEU A 30 6.91 0.96 7.95
C LEU A 30 5.88 -0.11 8.35
N GLU A 31 5.09 -0.53 7.37
CA GLU A 31 4.10 -1.60 7.47
C GLU A 31 4.49 -2.70 6.49
N VAL A 32 4.48 -3.95 6.94
CA VAL A 32 4.75 -5.11 6.10
C VAL A 32 3.44 -5.86 5.94
N ALA A 33 2.90 -5.89 4.73
CA ALA A 33 1.81 -6.80 4.42
C ALA A 33 2.38 -8.23 4.33
N GLY A 34 1.63 -9.21 4.84
CA GLY A 34 2.07 -10.58 5.08
C GLY A 34 2.98 -11.15 3.98
N GLY A 35 3.99 -11.93 4.40
CA GLY A 35 4.97 -12.49 3.47
C GLY A 35 4.31 -13.41 2.46
N LYS A 36 4.62 -13.20 1.17
CA LYS A 36 4.31 -14.20 0.15
C LYS A 36 5.29 -15.35 0.32
N ALA A 37 4.86 -16.57 0.05
CA ALA A 37 5.72 -17.77 0.10
C ALA A 37 6.95 -17.68 -0.82
N SER A 38 6.98 -16.72 -1.75
CA SER A 38 8.05 -16.46 -2.71
C SER A 38 9.29 -15.74 -2.17
N GLY A 39 9.33 -15.35 -0.88
CA GLY A 39 10.44 -14.53 -0.34
C GLY A 39 10.36 -13.05 -0.70
N GLU A 40 9.23 -12.64 -1.31
CA GLU A 40 8.87 -11.25 -1.56
C GLU A 40 7.87 -10.75 -0.52
N HIS A 41 8.09 -9.53 -0.04
CA HIS A 41 7.23 -8.86 0.92
C HIS A 41 6.77 -7.53 0.35
N ALA A 42 5.46 -7.29 0.42
CA ALA A 42 4.93 -5.95 0.17
C ALA A 42 5.20 -5.09 1.42
N VAL A 43 5.90 -3.97 1.23
CA VAL A 43 6.27 -3.03 2.28
C VAL A 43 5.69 -1.67 1.95
N THR A 44 5.07 -1.02 2.92
CA THR A 44 4.53 0.33 2.77
C THR A 44 5.14 1.23 3.82
N LEU A 45 5.66 2.38 3.39
CA LEU A 45 5.97 3.49 4.27
C LEU A 45 4.77 4.44 4.25
N ARG A 46 4.08 4.60 5.37
CA ARG A 46 3.03 5.61 5.54
C ARG A 46 3.62 6.86 6.17
N CYS A 47 3.42 8.01 5.53
CA CYS A 47 3.76 9.30 6.10
C CYS A 47 2.67 9.67 7.11
N GLY A 48 3.07 9.91 8.36
CA GLY A 48 2.17 10.33 9.43
C GLY A 48 2.24 11.85 9.60
N LYS A 49 2.98 12.29 10.62
CA LYS A 49 3.28 13.71 10.81
C LYS A 49 4.21 14.20 9.71
N GLN A 50 3.90 15.35 9.13
CA GLN A 50 4.83 16.14 8.32
C GLN A 50 4.63 17.63 8.63
N ARG A 51 5.72 18.38 8.85
CA ARG A 51 5.66 19.83 9.07
C ARG A 51 5.43 20.61 7.76
N GLN A 52 5.81 20.05 6.62
CA GLN A 52 5.57 20.59 5.28
C GLN A 52 4.98 19.50 4.39
N LEU A 53 4.01 19.86 3.54
CA LEU A 53 3.24 18.96 2.66
C LEU A 53 4.00 18.50 1.40
N HIS A 54 5.33 18.36 1.49
CA HIS A 54 6.18 18.05 0.34
C HIS A 54 6.38 16.55 0.14
N TYR A 55 6.00 15.73 1.12
CA TYR A 55 6.21 14.29 1.08
C TYR A 55 4.93 13.56 0.63
N PRO A 56 5.07 12.46 -0.12
CA PRO A 56 3.92 11.60 -0.43
C PRO A 56 3.34 11.02 0.85
N GLY A 57 2.02 10.86 0.89
CA GLY A 57 1.31 10.24 2.01
C GLY A 57 1.71 8.77 2.22
N HIS A 58 2.17 8.11 1.16
CA HIS A 58 2.72 6.76 1.25
C HIS A 58 3.70 6.42 0.11
N VAL A 59 4.56 5.44 0.39
CA VAL A 59 5.50 4.82 -0.56
C VAL A 59 5.32 3.31 -0.49
N SER A 60 4.97 2.68 -1.60
CA SER A 60 4.82 1.23 -1.72
C SER A 60 6.07 0.62 -2.36
N LEU A 61 6.60 -0.43 -1.73
CA LEU A 61 7.83 -1.12 -2.11
C LEU A 61 7.60 -2.62 -2.18
N THR A 62 8.30 -3.29 -3.09
CA THR A 62 8.53 -4.74 -3.02
C THR A 62 9.89 -4.99 -2.39
N ARG A 63 9.94 -5.80 -1.33
CA ARG A 63 11.18 -6.23 -0.68
C ARG A 63 11.48 -7.70 -0.98
N THR A 64 12.61 -7.98 -1.61
CA THR A 64 13.17 -9.34 -1.75
C THR A 64 14.11 -9.64 -0.59
N THR A 65 14.23 -10.91 -0.18
CA THR A 65 15.13 -11.31 0.92
C THR A 65 16.49 -11.84 0.45
N SER A 66 16.59 -12.33 -0.79
CA SER A 66 17.84 -12.82 -1.37
C SER A 66 17.85 -12.60 -2.90
N PRO A 67 18.62 -11.62 -3.42
CA PRO A 67 19.34 -10.59 -2.66
C PRO A 67 18.36 -9.67 -1.92
N LEU A 68 18.82 -9.07 -0.81
CA LEU A 68 18.03 -8.06 -0.11
C LEU A 68 17.95 -6.80 -0.97
N ALA A 69 16.77 -6.54 -1.54
CA ALA A 69 16.51 -5.36 -2.34
C ALA A 69 15.13 -4.80 -2.02
N HIS A 70 14.99 -3.48 -2.15
CA HIS A 70 13.71 -2.79 -2.06
C HIS A 70 13.50 -2.04 -3.37
N THR A 71 12.44 -2.39 -4.09
CA THR A 71 12.10 -1.79 -5.38
C THR A 71 10.85 -0.96 -5.23
N LEU A 72 10.90 0.29 -5.71
CA LEU A 72 9.74 1.19 -5.68
C LEU A 72 8.65 0.69 -6.61
N THR A 73 7.45 0.50 -6.06
CA THR A 73 6.28 0.04 -6.81
C THR A 73 5.34 1.21 -7.12
N ALA A 74 5.11 2.10 -6.13
CA ALA A 74 4.26 3.28 -6.29
C ALA A 74 4.52 4.34 -5.20
N THR A 75 4.15 5.59 -5.50
CA THR A 75 4.03 6.70 -4.55
C THR A 75 2.68 7.39 -4.76
N ALA A 76 2.05 7.91 -3.70
CA ALA A 76 0.97 8.87 -3.88
C ALA A 76 0.93 9.94 -2.78
N MET A 77 0.45 11.12 -3.17
CA MET A 77 0.25 12.27 -2.29
C MET A 77 -1.00 12.08 -1.40
N ASP A 78 -1.06 12.82 -0.29
CA ASP A 78 -2.18 12.78 0.65
C ASP A 78 -3.54 12.97 -0.06
N GLY A 79 -4.50 12.11 0.27
CA GLY A 79 -5.80 11.96 -0.40
C GLY A 79 -6.02 10.57 -1.02
N ALA A 80 -4.95 9.86 -1.41
CA ALA A 80 -5.01 8.53 -2.02
C ALA A 80 -4.80 7.36 -1.04
N ALA A 81 -4.43 7.62 0.22
CA ALA A 81 -4.09 6.59 1.20
C ALA A 81 -5.28 5.73 1.67
N LYS A 82 -6.52 6.27 1.62
CA LYS A 82 -7.74 5.48 1.89
C LYS A 82 -8.00 4.44 0.79
N ASP A 83 -7.44 4.64 -0.40
CA ASP A 83 -7.72 3.81 -1.56
C ASP A 83 -6.71 2.69 -1.77
N ILE A 84 -5.45 2.76 -1.32
CA ILE A 84 -4.49 1.68 -1.61
C ILE A 84 -4.92 0.33 -1.05
N ASP A 85 -5.33 0.26 0.22
CA ASP A 85 -5.78 -1.00 0.81
C ASP A 85 -7.04 -1.51 0.08
N GLN A 86 -7.92 -0.59 -0.35
CA GLN A 86 -9.13 -0.94 -1.11
C GLN A 86 -8.81 -1.33 -2.57
N VAL A 87 -7.79 -0.72 -3.19
CA VAL A 87 -7.30 -1.02 -4.53
C VAL A 87 -6.64 -2.39 -4.53
N ALA A 88 -5.78 -2.67 -3.54
CA ALA A 88 -5.18 -3.98 -3.34
C ALA A 88 -6.25 -5.05 -3.08
N ALA A 89 -7.19 -4.80 -2.16
CA ALA A 89 -8.32 -5.70 -1.92
C ALA A 89 -9.20 -5.90 -3.18
N CYS A 90 -9.39 -4.85 -3.99
CA CYS A 90 -10.09 -4.94 -5.27
C CYS A 90 -9.33 -5.84 -6.26
N MET A 91 -8.01 -5.67 -6.37
CA MET A 91 -7.14 -6.50 -7.21
C MET A 91 -7.19 -7.97 -6.78
N ASP A 92 -7.00 -8.25 -5.49
CA ASP A 92 -7.04 -9.61 -4.93
C ASP A 92 -8.40 -10.27 -5.19
N THR A 93 -9.50 -9.51 -5.04
CA THR A 93 -10.85 -10.02 -5.34
C THR A 93 -11.02 -10.32 -6.83
N LEU A 94 -10.52 -9.46 -7.71
CA LEU A 94 -10.58 -9.69 -9.16
C LEU A 94 -9.73 -10.89 -9.60
N ASP A 95 -8.58 -11.10 -8.96
CA ASP A 95 -7.71 -12.25 -9.19
C ASP A 95 -8.35 -13.55 -8.67
N ALA A 96 -8.98 -13.52 -7.48
CA ALA A 96 -9.73 -14.65 -6.93
C ALA A 96 -10.94 -15.03 -7.81
N LEU A 97 -11.55 -14.05 -8.48
CA LEU A 97 -12.62 -14.24 -9.46
C LEU A 97 -12.12 -14.63 -10.85
N ALA A 98 -10.81 -14.83 -11.03
CA ALA A 98 -10.16 -15.15 -12.29
C ALA A 98 -10.51 -14.17 -13.43
N VAL A 99 -10.78 -12.90 -13.10
CA VAL A 99 -11.03 -11.86 -14.10
C VAL A 99 -9.71 -11.61 -14.85
N PRO A 100 -9.66 -11.64 -16.19
CA PRO A 100 -8.40 -11.39 -16.90
C PRO A 100 -7.81 -10.00 -16.58
N ALA A 101 -6.48 -9.88 -16.50
CA ALA A 101 -5.80 -8.59 -16.29
C ALA A 101 -6.04 -7.59 -17.44
N THR A 102 -6.37 -8.09 -18.64
CA THR A 102 -6.74 -7.30 -19.82
C THR A 102 -8.19 -6.81 -19.77
N ALA A 103 -9.01 -7.31 -18.84
CA ALA A 103 -10.43 -7.00 -18.78
C ALA A 103 -10.69 -5.49 -18.61
N GLY A 104 -11.74 -5.03 -19.29
CA GLY A 104 -12.24 -3.67 -19.16
C GLY A 104 -13.04 -3.45 -17.87
N ARG A 105 -13.35 -2.17 -17.61
CA ARG A 105 -14.06 -1.71 -16.42
C ARG A 105 -15.45 -2.33 -16.24
N GLU A 106 -16.12 -2.63 -17.33
CA GLU A 106 -17.48 -3.20 -17.32
C GLU A 106 -17.48 -4.63 -16.78
N ARG A 107 -16.66 -5.50 -17.40
CA ARG A 107 -16.48 -6.91 -16.98
C ARG A 107 -15.96 -7.05 -15.56
N ALA A 108 -15.03 -6.18 -15.14
CA ALA A 108 -14.53 -6.17 -13.77
C ALA A 108 -15.63 -5.76 -12.76
N ARG A 109 -16.47 -4.77 -13.10
CA ARG A 109 -17.58 -4.34 -12.23
C ARG A 109 -18.67 -5.38 -12.11
N GLU A 110 -18.99 -6.09 -13.20
CA GLU A 110 -19.97 -7.18 -13.18
C GLU A 110 -19.51 -8.32 -12.27
N ALA A 111 -18.25 -8.76 -12.39
CA ALA A 111 -17.67 -9.79 -11.54
C ALA A 111 -17.70 -9.39 -10.05
N LEU A 112 -17.30 -8.15 -9.73
CA LEU A 112 -17.31 -7.64 -8.35
C LEU A 112 -18.72 -7.49 -7.76
N ARG A 113 -19.73 -7.18 -8.60
CA ARG A 113 -21.13 -7.17 -8.16
C ARG A 113 -21.62 -8.55 -7.76
N GLY A 114 -21.19 -9.60 -8.45
CA GLY A 114 -21.57 -10.99 -8.16
C GLY A 114 -21.17 -11.45 -6.75
N VAL A 115 -20.13 -10.85 -6.16
CA VAL A 115 -19.67 -11.15 -4.78
C VAL A 115 -20.03 -10.07 -3.76
N GLY A 116 -20.87 -9.09 -4.15
CA GLY A 116 -21.30 -8.03 -3.25
C GLY A 116 -20.20 -7.05 -2.84
N TRP A 117 -19.12 -6.94 -3.62
CA TRP A 117 -18.01 -6.03 -3.31
C TRP A 117 -18.46 -4.57 -3.35
N ARG A 118 -18.03 -3.78 -2.36
CA ARG A 118 -18.38 -2.35 -2.23
C ARG A 118 -17.10 -1.51 -2.17
N GLY A 119 -16.81 -0.79 -3.24
CA GLY A 119 -15.75 0.20 -3.28
C GLY A 119 -15.95 1.21 -4.39
N SER A 120 -15.14 2.27 -4.39
CA SER A 120 -15.38 3.43 -5.23
C SER A 120 -15.06 3.17 -6.70
N ASN A 121 -15.62 4.03 -7.55
CA ASN A 121 -15.34 4.03 -8.98
C ASN A 121 -13.86 4.30 -9.29
N ASP A 122 -13.17 5.05 -8.43
CA ASP A 122 -11.78 5.43 -8.60
C ASP A 122 -10.86 4.30 -8.17
N THR A 123 -11.19 3.64 -7.06
CA THR A 123 -10.55 2.39 -6.58
C THR A 123 -10.53 1.33 -7.68
N LEU A 124 -11.66 1.08 -8.35
CA LEU A 124 -11.71 0.12 -9.46
C LEU A 124 -10.87 0.58 -10.67
N GLY A 125 -10.87 1.88 -10.95
CA GLY A 125 -10.10 2.44 -12.07
C GLY A 125 -8.61 2.23 -11.90
N GLU A 126 -8.09 2.54 -10.71
CA GLU A 126 -6.67 2.33 -10.38
C GLU A 126 -6.33 0.84 -10.30
N ALA A 127 -7.18 -0.02 -9.73
CA ALA A 127 -6.96 -1.47 -9.71
C ALA A 127 -6.77 -2.05 -11.12
N ILE A 128 -7.64 -1.68 -12.08
CA ILE A 128 -7.53 -2.13 -13.47
C ILE A 128 -6.26 -1.58 -14.12
N LYS A 129 -5.94 -0.31 -13.91
CA LYS A 129 -4.74 0.33 -14.45
C LYS A 129 -3.46 -0.34 -13.95
N LEU A 130 -3.41 -0.71 -12.67
CA LEU A 130 -2.29 -1.42 -12.06
C LEU A 130 -2.18 -2.87 -12.57
N ARG A 131 -3.29 -3.61 -12.69
CA ARG A 131 -3.29 -4.98 -13.25
C ARG A 131 -2.84 -5.05 -14.71
N LYS A 132 -3.07 -3.98 -15.48
CA LYS A 132 -2.63 -3.87 -16.89
C LYS A 132 -1.16 -3.52 -17.06
N LYS A 133 -0.50 -2.94 -16.05
CA LYS A 133 0.93 -2.67 -16.15
C LYS A 133 1.67 -4.01 -16.16
N PRO A 134 2.50 -4.29 -17.18
CA PRO A 134 3.37 -5.45 -17.12
C PRO A 134 4.27 -5.28 -15.89
N VAL A 135 4.28 -6.28 -15.01
CA VAL A 135 5.32 -6.39 -13.98
C VAL A 135 6.62 -6.53 -14.74
N ARG A 136 7.41 -5.44 -14.82
CA ARG A 136 8.76 -5.51 -15.35
C ARG A 136 9.54 -6.42 -14.40
N ALA A 137 9.85 -7.62 -14.90
CA ALA A 137 10.82 -8.53 -14.32
C ALA A 137 12.23 -7.92 -14.36
#